data_AF-A0A413DIN8-F1
#
_entry.id   AF-A0A413DIN8-F1
#
_cell.length_a   1.000
_cell.length_b   1.000
_cell.length_c   1.000
_cell.angle_alpha   90.00
_cell.angle_beta   90.00
_cell.angle_gamma   90.00
#
_symmetry.space_group_name_H-M   'P 1'
#
loop_
_entity.id
_entity.type
_entity.pdbx_description
1 polymer ?
#
loop_
_entity_poly.entity_id
_entity_poly.type
_entity_poly.pdbx_seq_one_letter_code
_entity_poly.pdbx_strand_id
1 'polypeptide(L)'
;MVSLGFNYYLQSWAGIVFIIILVIFFMLLGMLVALIRTLCSRKNGKYYFTDEEANKTYEYTSFGKAYKKQLSYTLVEGLWDALFSSIFDWF
;
A
#
# COMPACT_ATOMS: atom_id res chain seq x y z
N MET A 1 23.57 7.57 35.70
CA MET A 1 22.11 7.46 35.48
C MET A 1 21.53 8.43 34.43
N VAL A 2 22.30 9.36 33.84
CA VAL A 2 21.80 10.28 32.80
C VAL A 2 21.80 9.67 31.37
N SER A 3 22.61 8.63 31.14
CA SER A 3 22.72 7.95 29.82
C SER A 3 21.54 7.03 29.48
N LEU A 4 20.89 6.42 30.48
CA LEU A 4 19.75 5.53 30.25
C LEU A 4 18.49 6.29 29.84
N GLY A 5 18.26 7.50 30.37
CA GLY A 5 17.12 8.36 30.01
C GLY A 5 17.22 8.96 28.60
N PHE A 6 18.44 9.29 28.16
CA PHE A 6 18.68 9.76 26.79
C PHE A 6 18.50 8.64 25.76
N ASN A 7 18.87 7.41 26.11
CA ASN A 7 18.69 6.24 25.26
C ASN A 7 17.19 5.93 25.06
N TYR A 8 16.35 6.04 26.10
CA TYR A 8 14.89 5.90 25.93
C TYR A 8 14.26 6.97 25.03
N TYR A 9 14.70 8.23 25.14
CA TYR A 9 14.19 9.32 24.29
C TYR A 9 14.67 9.20 22.83
N LEU A 10 15.94 8.82 22.62
CA LEU A 10 16.50 8.55 21.29
C LEU A 10 15.96 7.25 20.69
N GLN A 11 15.70 6.22 21.48
CA GLN A 11 15.07 4.96 21.06
C GLN A 11 13.58 5.17 20.74
N SER A 12 12.90 6.08 21.45
CA SER A 12 11.54 6.50 21.10
C SER A 12 11.51 7.27 19.78
N TRP A 13 12.42 8.24 19.57
CA TRP A 13 12.56 8.93 18.29
C TRP A 13 12.98 8.01 17.15
N ALA A 14 13.96 7.14 17.38
CA ALA A 14 14.40 6.14 16.41
C ALA A 14 13.27 5.15 16.08
N GLY A 15 12.46 4.77 17.07
CA GLY A 15 11.26 3.94 16.87
C GLY A 15 10.19 4.64 16.03
N ILE A 16 9.91 5.92 16.29
CA ILE A 16 8.97 6.71 15.47
C ILE A 16 9.49 6.83 14.04
N VAL A 17 10.77 7.17 13.87
CA VAL A 17 11.40 7.25 12.54
C VAL A 17 11.36 5.90 11.83
N PHE A 18 11.59 4.79 12.54
CA PHE A 18 11.49 3.44 11.99
C PHE A 18 10.08 3.10 11.52
N ILE A 19 9.05 3.42 12.30
CA ILE A 19 7.64 3.24 11.90
C ILE A 19 7.32 4.09 10.66
N ILE A 20 7.78 5.33 10.61
CA ILE A 20 7.58 6.21 9.44
C ILE A 20 8.24 5.61 8.19
N ILE A 21 9.48 5.13 8.31
CA ILE A 21 10.20 4.47 7.20
C ILE A 21 9.44 3.22 6.73
N LEU A 22 8.95 2.40 7.66
CA LEU A 22 8.14 1.23 7.32
C LEU A 22 6.87 1.61 6.57
N VAL A 23 6.13 2.63 7.02
CA VAL A 23 4.92 3.11 6.34
C VAL A 23 5.24 3.59 4.93
N ILE A 24 6.31 4.37 4.77
CA ILE A 24 6.76 4.84 3.45
C ILE A 24 7.14 3.65 2.55
N PHE A 25 7.83 2.65 3.10
CA PHE A 25 8.22 1.45 2.37
C PHE A 25 6.99 0.67 1.86
N PHE A 26 5.97 0.48 2.70
CA PHE A 26 4.71 -0.15 2.30
C PHE A 26 3.96 0.67 1.23
N MET A 27 3.94 2.00 1.35
CA MET A 27 3.36 2.85 0.29
C MET A 27 4.09 2.67 -1.05
N LEU A 28 5.42 2.61 -1.04
CA LEU A 28 6.23 2.38 -2.25
C LEU A 28 5.95 1.01 -2.86
N LEU A 29 5.83 -0.04 -2.03
CA LEU A 29 5.44 -1.37 -2.50
C LEU A 29 4.04 -1.35 -3.13
N GLY A 30 3.08 -0.69 -2.50
CA GLY A 30 1.73 -0.52 -3.05
C GLY A 30 1.74 0.18 -4.42
N MET A 31 2.57 1.20 -4.59
CA MET A 31 2.79 1.87 -5.87
C MET A 31 3.37 0.93 -6.93
N LEU A 32 4.39 0.13 -6.57
CA LEU A 32 5.00 -0.83 -7.49
C LEU A 32 4.01 -1.92 -7.91
N VAL A 33 3.24 -2.48 -6.97
CA VAL A 33 2.24 -3.51 -7.26
C VAL A 33 1.15 -2.96 -8.17
N ALA A 34 0.62 -1.76 -7.89
CA ALA A 34 -0.36 -1.11 -8.74
C ALA A 34 0.19 -0.82 -10.14
N LEU A 35 1.47 -0.44 -10.25
CA LEU A 35 2.13 -0.20 -11.53
C LEU A 35 2.23 -1.48 -12.35
N ILE A 36 2.69 -2.57 -11.74
CA ILE A 36 2.81 -3.89 -12.40
C ILE A 36 1.43 -4.37 -12.83
N ARG A 37 0.42 -4.31 -11.95
CA ARG A 37 -0.97 -4.66 -12.30
C ARG A 37 -1.50 -3.80 -13.46
N THR A 38 -1.13 -2.52 -13.53
CA THR A 38 -1.61 -1.63 -14.59
C THR A 38 -0.96 -2.01 -15.92
N LEU A 39 0.35 -2.30 -15.90
CA LEU A 39 1.10 -2.73 -17.07
C LEU A 39 0.63 -4.09 -17.58
N CYS A 40 0.46 -5.08 -16.70
CA CYS A 40 -0.03 -6.42 -17.05
C CYS A 40 -1.47 -6.40 -17.57
N SER A 41 -2.29 -5.45 -17.12
CA SER A 41 -3.67 -5.30 -17.59
C SER A 41 -3.80 -4.60 -18.94
N ARG A 42 -2.69 -4.15 -19.54
CA ARG A 42 -2.73 -3.54 -20.86
C ARG A 42 -3.03 -4.58 -21.94
N LYS A 43 -4.19 -4.49 -22.58
CA LYS A 43 -4.57 -5.30 -23.75
C LYS A 43 -5.11 -4.38 -24.86
N ASN A 44 -4.63 -4.57 -26.09
CA ASN A 44 -5.07 -3.77 -27.26
C ASN A 44 -5.05 -2.24 -27.07
N GLY A 45 -4.05 -1.74 -26.33
CA GLY A 45 -3.91 -0.30 -26.07
C GLY A 45 -4.84 0.27 -25.00
N LYS A 46 -5.73 -0.55 -24.43
CA LYS A 46 -6.59 -0.22 -23.30
C LYS A 46 -6.10 -0.89 -22.01
N TYR A 47 -6.48 -0.33 -20.88
CA TYR A 47 -6.20 -0.86 -19.55
C TYR A 47 -7.49 -1.37 -18.93
N TYR A 48 -7.45 -2.56 -18.36
CA TYR A 48 -8.61 -3.18 -17.74
C TYR A 48 -8.46 -3.16 -16.21
N PHE A 49 -9.56 -3.06 -15.50
CA PHE A 49 -9.58 -3.22 -14.05
C PHE A 49 -10.79 -4.06 -13.71
N THR A 50 -10.57 -5.28 -13.23
CA THR A 50 -11.63 -6.14 -12.75
C THR A 50 -11.73 -5.93 -11.25
N ASP A 51 -12.88 -5.41 -10.83
CA ASP A 51 -13.27 -5.30 -9.44
C ASP A 51 -13.90 -6.64 -9.05
N GLU A 52 -13.18 -7.42 -8.23
CA GLU A 52 -13.59 -8.77 -7.84
C GLU A 52 -14.81 -8.73 -6.91
N GLU A 53 -14.94 -7.68 -6.10
CA GLU A 53 -16.04 -7.48 -5.15
C GLU A 53 -17.35 -7.13 -5.87
N ALA A 54 -17.27 -6.32 -6.94
CA ALA A 54 -18.44 -5.93 -7.73
C ALA A 54 -18.67 -6.79 -8.99
N ASN A 55 -17.78 -7.75 -9.29
CA ASN A 55 -17.71 -8.51 -10.55
C ASN A 55 -17.87 -7.62 -11.79
N LYS A 56 -17.26 -6.44 -11.77
CA LYS A 56 -17.34 -5.44 -12.83
C LYS A 56 -15.97 -5.18 -13.42
N THR A 57 -15.90 -5.22 -14.74
CA THR A 57 -14.68 -4.86 -15.47
C THR A 57 -14.80 -3.44 -16.00
N TYR A 58 -13.89 -2.58 -15.57
CA TYR A 58 -13.77 -1.19 -15.99
C TYR A 58 -12.70 -1.08 -17.07
N GLU A 59 -13.03 -0.40 -18.17
CA GLU A 59 -12.07 -0.07 -19.22
C GLU A 59 -11.55 1.36 -19.06
N TYR A 60 -10.24 1.51 -19.19
CA TYR A 60 -9.57 2.80 -19.16
C TYR A 60 -8.71 2.98 -20.42
N THR A 61 -8.90 4.10 -21.10
CA THR A 61 -8.09 4.52 -22.26
C THR A 61 -6.77 5.18 -21.87
N SER A 62 -6.62 5.58 -20.61
CA SER A 62 -5.44 6.28 -20.10
C SER A 62 -4.78 5.50 -18.96
N PHE A 63 -3.46 5.32 -19.07
CA PHE A 63 -2.63 4.66 -18.05
C PHE A 63 -2.80 5.31 -16.68
N GLY A 64 -2.75 6.64 -16.60
CA GLY A 64 -2.82 7.35 -15.31
C GLY A 64 -4.15 7.14 -14.59
N LYS A 65 -5.27 7.08 -15.33
CA LYS A 65 -6.59 6.80 -14.75
C LYS A 65 -6.67 5.36 -14.22
N ALA A 66 -6.17 4.39 -15.00
CA ALA A 66 -6.12 2.99 -14.60
C ALA A 66 -5.22 2.77 -13.37
N TYR A 67 -4.01 3.35 -13.40
CA TYR A 67 -3.05 3.29 -12.32
C TYR A 67 -3.61 3.89 -11.03
N LYS A 68 -4.22 5.08 -11.09
CA LYS A 68 -4.82 5.70 -9.91
C LYS A 68 -5.91 4.82 -9.30
N LYS A 69 -6.77 4.21 -10.12
CA LYS A 69 -7.83 3.31 -9.63
C LYS A 69 -7.25 2.05 -8.99
N GLN A 70 -6.28 1.41 -9.64
CA GLN A 70 -5.60 0.22 -9.11
C GLN A 70 -4.80 0.51 -7.84
N LEU A 71 -4.15 1.68 -7.77
CA LEU A 71 -3.43 2.12 -6.59
C LEU A 71 -4.38 2.36 -5.42
N SER A 72 -5.48 3.09 -5.62
CA SER A 72 -6.49 3.28 -4.58
C SER A 72 -7.06 1.96 -4.09
N TYR A 73 -7.35 1.03 -4.99
CA TYR A 73 -7.85 -0.29 -4.62
C TYR A 73 -6.81 -1.11 -3.85
N THR A 74 -5.58 -1.19 -4.36
CA THR A 74 -4.47 -1.93 -3.72
C THR A 74 -4.10 -1.35 -2.36
N LEU A 75 -4.14 -0.02 -2.21
CA LEU A 75 -3.90 0.62 -0.92
C LEU A 75 -5.07 0.42 0.03
N VAL A 76 -6.33 0.50 -0.41
CA VAL A 76 -7.49 0.31 0.48
C VAL A 76 -7.60 -1.14 0.92
N GLU A 77 -7.62 -2.10 0.00
CA GLU A 77 -7.66 -3.53 0.36
C GLU A 77 -6.42 -3.94 1.12
N GLY A 78 -5.22 -3.61 0.62
CA GLY A 78 -3.97 -3.99 1.27
C GLY A 78 -3.82 -3.37 2.66
N LEU A 79 -4.32 -2.15 2.89
CA LEU A 79 -4.33 -1.53 4.21
C LEU A 79 -5.36 -2.19 5.13
N TRP A 80 -6.56 -2.50 4.64
CA TRP A 80 -7.57 -3.21 5.41
C TRP A 80 -7.11 -4.61 5.81
N ASP A 81 -6.54 -5.36 4.87
CA ASP A 81 -6.06 -6.72 5.10
C ASP A 81 -4.88 -6.73 6.09
N ALA A 82 -3.94 -5.79 5.95
CA ALA A 82 -2.85 -5.61 6.91
C ALA A 82 -3.35 -5.17 8.30
N LEU A 83 -4.35 -4.29 8.37
CA LEU A 83 -4.95 -3.86 9.63
C LEU A 83 -5.71 -5.01 10.31
N PHE A 84 -6.55 -5.74 9.58
CA PHE A 84 -7.30 -6.87 10.12
C PHE A 84 -6.36 -8.01 10.52
N SER A 85 -5.40 -8.39 9.67
CA SER A 85 -4.41 -9.39 10.01
C SER A 85 -3.61 -8.97 11.25
N SER A 86 -3.11 -7.73 11.32
CA SER A 86 -2.34 -7.29 12.50
C SER A 86 -3.15 -7.18 13.79
N ILE A 87 -4.48 -6.92 13.71
CA ILE A 87 -5.36 -6.85 14.89
C ILE A 87 -5.80 -8.25 15.34
N PHE A 88 -6.09 -9.16 14.41
CA PHE A 88 -6.55 -10.51 14.72
C PHE A 88 -5.42 -11.49 15.03
N ASP A 89 -4.19 -11.30 14.52
CA ASP A 89 -3.04 -12.15 14.88
C ASP A 89 -2.63 -11.97 16.37
N TRP A 90 -3.13 -10.91 17.03
CA TRP A 90 -2.91 -10.65 18.45
C TRP A 90 -4.01 -11.23 19.37
N PHE A 91 -5.09 -11.80 18.84
CA PHE A 91 -6.21 -12.36 19.63
C PHE A 91 -6.28 -13.88 19.53
#